data_AF-A0ABD0LR56-F1
#
_entry.id   AF-A0ABD0LR56-F1
#
_cell.length_a   1.000
_cell.length_b   1.000
_cell.length_c   1.000
_cell.angle_alpha   90.00
_cell.angle_beta   90.00
_cell.angle_gamma   90.00
#
_symmetry.space_group_name_H-M   'P 1'
#
loop_
_entity.id
_entity.type
_entity.pdbx_description
1 polymer ?
#
loop_
_entity_poly.entity_id
_entity_poly.type
_entity_poly.pdbx_seq_one_letter_code
_entity_poly.pdbx_strand_id
1 'polypeptide(L)'
;MLTDDDLCIQDETIAEETVPGSGFVDVDSVLEQFHAWLAPKHYPRTDHTMLFTGLNMTNGVAFTGRMCNPTKSLSAIQNIPNGKVSIVIAHELGHSLNASHDGDGNTCSNKSYNVMDAITENNNTKKWHYSTCSVAYFKDMLDALNNAPEHNCLTSTSAPEVDGTLLGKLFTPDQICRMSKGNHSRVCRECSQGFCVPSTTAPAASDTCLLGDTPASKESPIFKNGPPTCSGLTPADDPHVCYSNRTRRACCASCEAALTGVPGCEYGDKDIACNNLTYPYACNHKDTAEGCCGSCAPYFKPANIGCEYGDKDPGCKNLTFPYTCNIGNNSKICCESCAPFYNASNTGCEFGDKDPGCSSQPYPYTCNRNAHLCCGSCAPFLNSSNAGCEFGDKNPDCSSLTYPFACSTGDNANICCGSCAPFYNAANKGLYPQCKMSGEVVKGCEYGDKTKDCETLTYPRTCYSAQNANACCGTCAQYHDPTRVGCEYGDKSSGCSKTLAVPDSPFCQANNNICCLSCAAD
;
A
#
# COMPACT_ATOMS: atom_id res chain seq x y z
N MET A 1 19.46 -32.39 -35.14
CA MET A 1 18.52 -31.35 -34.67
C MET A 1 17.38 -31.35 -35.67
N LEU A 2 16.18 -31.72 -35.23
CA LEU A 2 14.97 -31.61 -36.06
C LEU A 2 14.63 -30.12 -36.17
N THR A 3 14.35 -29.62 -37.37
CA THR A 3 13.84 -28.26 -37.58
C THR A 3 12.35 -28.20 -37.26
N ASP A 4 11.76 -27.01 -37.08
CA ASP A 4 10.33 -26.86 -36.78
C ASP A 4 9.41 -27.54 -37.82
N ASP A 5 9.89 -27.74 -39.05
CA ASP A 5 9.16 -28.44 -40.11
C ASP A 5 9.28 -29.98 -40.02
N ASP A 6 10.23 -30.50 -39.23
CA ASP A 6 10.47 -31.93 -38.99
C ASP A 6 9.74 -32.46 -37.73
N LEU A 7 9.07 -31.58 -36.98
CA LEU A 7 8.29 -31.97 -35.80
C LEU A 7 6.95 -32.62 -36.14
N CYS A 8 6.41 -32.38 -37.34
CA CYS A 8 5.15 -32.96 -37.79
C CYS A 8 5.42 -34.12 -38.75
N ILE A 9 5.04 -35.35 -38.34
CA ILE A 9 5.11 -36.53 -39.21
C ILE A 9 3.76 -36.82 -39.83
N GLN A 10 3.76 -37.28 -41.09
CA GLN A 10 2.61 -37.89 -41.76
C GLN A 10 2.73 -39.42 -41.71
N ASP A 11 1.60 -40.11 -41.72
CA ASP A 11 1.59 -41.56 -41.94
C ASP A 11 1.91 -41.86 -43.40
N GLU A 12 3.01 -42.56 -43.69
CA GLU A 12 3.54 -42.78 -45.05
C GLU A 12 2.60 -43.62 -45.95
N THR A 13 1.49 -44.14 -45.43
CA THR A 13 0.58 -45.04 -46.14
C THR A 13 -0.57 -44.35 -46.89
N ILE A 14 -0.67 -43.02 -46.86
CA ILE A 14 -1.81 -42.29 -47.46
C ILE A 14 -1.28 -41.27 -48.46
N ALA A 15 -1.61 -41.48 -49.74
CA ALA A 15 -1.25 -40.59 -50.84
C ALA A 15 -1.79 -39.17 -50.60
N GLU A 16 -0.99 -38.16 -50.96
CA GLU A 16 -1.37 -36.75 -50.93
C GLU A 16 -2.75 -36.55 -51.59
N GLU A 17 -3.71 -36.00 -50.84
CA GLU A 17 -4.83 -35.31 -51.47
C GLU A 17 -4.27 -34.08 -52.19
N THR A 18 -4.14 -34.17 -53.51
CA THR A 18 -3.82 -33.03 -54.37
C THR A 18 -4.82 -31.91 -54.10
N VAL A 19 -4.35 -30.83 -53.47
CA VAL A 19 -5.14 -29.60 -53.31
C VAL A 19 -5.49 -29.08 -54.71
N PRO A 20 -6.78 -28.94 -55.07
CA PRO A 20 -7.17 -28.41 -56.37
C PRO A 20 -6.61 -26.99 -56.56
N GLY A 21 -5.78 -26.78 -57.60
CA GLY A 21 -5.20 -25.46 -57.91
C GLY A 21 -3.68 -25.32 -57.70
N SER A 22 -2.91 -26.42 -57.72
CA SER A 22 -1.47 -26.51 -57.44
C SER A 22 -0.51 -25.77 -58.40
N GLY A 23 -1.01 -24.84 -59.23
CA GLY A 23 -0.16 -23.96 -60.03
C GLY A 23 0.44 -22.85 -59.17
N PHE A 24 1.73 -22.57 -59.34
CA PHE A 24 2.35 -21.37 -58.76
C PHE A 24 1.63 -20.12 -59.28
N VAL A 25 1.16 -19.28 -58.37
CA VAL A 25 0.41 -18.07 -58.73
C VAL A 25 1.38 -16.93 -59.00
N ASP A 26 1.18 -16.21 -60.10
CA ASP A 26 1.93 -15.01 -60.43
C ASP A 26 1.59 -13.89 -59.44
N VAL A 27 2.52 -13.66 -58.50
CA VAL A 27 2.41 -12.74 -57.37
C VAL A 27 2.18 -11.29 -57.84
N ASP A 28 2.70 -10.91 -59.01
CA ASP A 28 2.55 -9.57 -59.58
C ASP A 28 1.09 -9.27 -59.93
N SER A 29 0.29 -10.30 -60.22
CA SER A 29 -1.11 -10.17 -60.62
C SER A 29 -2.12 -10.35 -59.48
N VAL A 30 -1.71 -10.92 -58.34
CA VAL A 30 -2.61 -11.33 -57.25
C VAL A 30 -3.35 -10.14 -56.63
N LEU A 31 -2.62 -9.06 -56.31
CA LEU A 31 -3.21 -7.91 -55.65
C LEU A 31 -4.18 -7.14 -56.57
N GLU A 32 -3.87 -7.05 -57.87
CA GLU A 32 -4.75 -6.41 -58.85
C GLU A 32 -6.04 -7.22 -59.06
N GLN A 33 -5.92 -8.54 -59.18
CA GLN A 33 -7.08 -9.42 -59.28
C GLN A 33 -7.93 -9.41 -58.00
N PHE A 34 -7.29 -9.37 -56.83
CA PHE A 34 -7.99 -9.26 -55.56
C PHE A 34 -8.75 -7.95 -55.44
N HIS A 35 -8.15 -6.83 -55.85
CA HIS A 35 -8.85 -5.55 -55.91
C HIS A 35 -10.07 -5.59 -56.84
N ALA A 36 -9.90 -6.12 -58.06
CA ALA A 36 -10.99 -6.26 -59.02
C ALA A 36 -12.15 -7.13 -58.49
N TRP A 37 -11.83 -8.18 -57.72
CA TRP A 37 -12.82 -9.04 -57.07
C TRP A 37 -13.57 -8.36 -55.92
N LEU A 38 -12.90 -7.45 -55.18
CA LEU A 38 -13.52 -6.67 -54.10
C LEU A 38 -14.50 -5.61 -54.63
N ALA A 39 -14.18 -4.95 -55.76
CA ALA A 39 -14.93 -3.81 -56.28
C ALA A 39 -16.47 -3.98 -56.40
N PRO A 40 -17.03 -5.10 -56.91
CA PRO A 40 -18.48 -5.28 -56.98
C PRO A 40 -19.13 -5.61 -55.62
N LYS A 41 -18.35 -6.02 -54.63
CA LYS A 41 -18.84 -6.48 -53.33
C LYS A 41 -18.90 -5.29 -52.38
N HIS A 42 -20.10 -4.89 -52.00
CA HIS A 42 -20.36 -3.74 -51.11
C HIS A 42 -20.00 -4.08 -49.66
N TYR A 43 -18.70 -4.31 -49.39
CA TYR A 43 -18.20 -4.55 -48.05
C TYR A 43 -18.21 -3.27 -47.21
N PRO A 44 -18.30 -3.37 -45.87
CA PRO A 44 -18.06 -2.25 -44.98
C PRO A 44 -16.69 -1.61 -45.28
N ARG A 45 -16.58 -0.29 -45.08
CA ARG A 45 -15.33 0.43 -45.30
C ARG A 45 -14.25 -0.12 -44.36
N THR A 46 -13.15 -0.61 -44.93
CA THR A 46 -11.96 -1.07 -44.22
C THR A 46 -10.77 -0.18 -44.56
N ASP A 47 -9.83 -0.04 -43.62
CA ASP A 47 -8.60 0.74 -43.83
C ASP A 47 -7.54 -0.05 -44.61
N HIS A 48 -7.52 -1.36 -44.40
CA HIS A 48 -6.67 -2.33 -45.08
C HIS A 48 -7.39 -3.67 -45.20
N THR A 49 -7.18 -4.40 -46.30
CA THR A 49 -7.80 -5.72 -46.50
C THR A 49 -6.74 -6.76 -46.83
N MET A 50 -6.80 -7.91 -46.14
CA MET A 50 -5.87 -9.03 -46.31
C MET A 50 -6.60 -10.24 -46.90
N LEU A 51 -6.06 -10.83 -47.98
CA LEU A 51 -6.52 -12.09 -48.54
C LEU A 51 -5.73 -13.25 -47.92
N PHE A 52 -6.42 -14.27 -47.41
CA PHE A 52 -5.82 -15.54 -46.99
C PHE A 52 -6.13 -16.61 -48.03
N THR A 53 -5.10 -17.24 -48.60
CA THR A 53 -5.27 -18.23 -49.68
C THR A 53 -4.50 -19.51 -49.43
N GLY A 54 -5.05 -20.66 -49.83
CA GLY A 54 -4.34 -21.94 -49.84
C GLY A 54 -3.47 -22.15 -51.08
N LEU A 55 -3.45 -21.20 -52.01
CA LEU A 55 -2.64 -21.27 -53.24
C LEU A 55 -1.14 -21.09 -52.91
N ASN A 56 -0.29 -21.77 -53.68
CA ASN A 56 1.15 -21.72 -53.47
C ASN A 56 1.76 -20.44 -54.06
N MET A 57 2.45 -19.64 -53.24
CA MET A 57 3.08 -18.36 -53.60
C MET A 57 4.28 -18.06 -52.68
N THR A 58 4.87 -16.86 -52.77
CA THR A 58 6.03 -16.43 -51.96
C THR A 58 5.67 -16.07 -50.50
N ASN A 59 4.91 -16.92 -49.80
CA ASN A 59 4.32 -16.71 -48.47
C ASN A 59 3.35 -15.51 -48.34
N GLY A 60 3.62 -14.37 -48.97
CA GLY A 60 2.77 -13.20 -48.98
C GLY A 60 3.21 -12.15 -50.00
N VAL A 61 2.38 -11.13 -50.20
CA VAL A 61 2.66 -9.93 -50.98
C VAL A 61 1.78 -8.75 -50.52
N ALA A 62 2.34 -7.55 -50.54
CA ALA A 62 1.63 -6.29 -50.28
C ALA A 62 2.17 -5.15 -51.13
N PHE A 63 1.35 -4.11 -51.34
CA PHE A 63 1.85 -2.87 -51.91
C PHE A 63 2.56 -2.02 -50.85
N THR A 64 3.81 -1.64 -51.11
CA THR A 64 4.57 -0.81 -50.18
C THR A 64 4.01 0.61 -50.06
N GLY A 65 3.77 1.07 -48.83
CA GLY A 65 3.37 2.45 -48.53
C GLY A 65 1.99 2.83 -49.06
N ARG A 66 1.06 1.87 -49.12
CA ARG A 66 -0.30 2.07 -49.64
C ARG A 66 -1.40 1.99 -48.58
N MET A 67 -1.05 2.02 -47.29
CA MET A 67 -2.04 2.19 -46.21
C MET A 67 -2.94 3.42 -46.47
N CYS A 68 -4.24 3.29 -46.20
CA CYS A 68 -5.29 4.28 -46.52
C CYS A 68 -5.50 4.60 -48.01
N ASN A 69 -4.82 3.93 -48.93
CA ASN A 69 -5.12 4.05 -50.35
C ASN A 69 -6.42 3.28 -50.68
N PRO A 70 -7.41 3.91 -51.35
CA PRO A 70 -8.72 3.30 -51.58
C PRO A 70 -8.69 2.07 -52.50
N THR A 71 -7.63 1.88 -53.30
CA THR A 71 -7.53 0.76 -54.25
C THR A 71 -6.33 -0.14 -53.99
N LYS A 72 -5.31 0.35 -53.27
CA LYS A 72 -4.04 -0.36 -53.07
C LYS A 72 -3.71 -0.69 -51.61
N SER A 73 -4.60 -0.41 -50.66
CA SER A 73 -4.43 -0.85 -49.27
C SER A 73 -4.80 -2.34 -49.12
N LEU A 74 -4.02 -3.21 -49.77
CA LEU A 74 -4.28 -4.64 -49.90
C LEU A 74 -3.00 -5.46 -49.67
N SER A 75 -3.17 -6.64 -49.08
CA SER A 75 -2.16 -7.69 -49.01
C SER A 75 -2.78 -9.06 -49.27
N ALA A 76 -1.95 -10.02 -49.68
CA ALA A 76 -2.32 -11.42 -49.85
C ALA A 76 -1.30 -12.30 -49.12
N ILE A 77 -1.79 -13.30 -48.40
CA ILE A 77 -1.02 -14.18 -47.54
C ILE A 77 -1.35 -15.62 -47.92
N GLN A 78 -0.31 -16.42 -48.15
CA GLN A 78 -0.43 -17.86 -48.18
C GLN A 78 -0.76 -18.36 -46.77
N ASN A 79 -1.97 -18.87 -46.61
CA ASN A 79 -2.44 -19.43 -45.36
C ASN A 79 -1.83 -20.81 -45.16
N ILE A 80 -0.65 -20.84 -44.54
CA ILE A 80 -0.09 -22.05 -43.97
C ILE A 80 -0.52 -22.06 -42.51
N PRO A 81 -1.50 -22.90 -42.10
CA PRO A 81 -2.08 -22.87 -40.76
C PRO A 81 -1.16 -23.54 -39.72
N ASN A 82 0.12 -23.24 -39.79
CA ASN A 82 1.07 -23.34 -38.69
C ASN A 82 1.28 -21.92 -38.14
N GLY A 83 1.72 -21.78 -36.89
CA GLY A 83 1.83 -20.46 -36.24
C GLY A 83 2.68 -19.43 -37.00
N LYS A 84 3.45 -19.82 -38.03
CA LYS A 84 4.29 -18.96 -38.86
C LYS A 84 3.47 -17.93 -39.66
N VAL A 85 2.21 -18.22 -40.01
CA VAL A 85 1.35 -17.29 -40.75
C VAL A 85 1.23 -15.93 -40.05
N SER A 86 1.30 -15.89 -38.71
CA SER A 86 1.26 -14.63 -37.95
C SER A 86 2.43 -13.69 -38.25
N ILE A 87 3.63 -14.24 -38.49
CA ILE A 87 4.82 -13.47 -38.86
C ILE A 87 4.66 -12.90 -40.26
N VAL A 88 4.13 -13.70 -41.19
CA VAL A 88 3.87 -13.27 -42.58
C VAL A 88 2.82 -12.16 -42.62
N ILE A 89 1.73 -12.29 -41.86
CA ILE A 89 0.71 -11.22 -41.73
C ILE A 89 1.37 -9.91 -41.28
N ALA A 90 2.22 -9.97 -40.25
CA ALA A 90 2.93 -8.79 -39.75
C ALA A 90 3.93 -8.23 -40.78
N HIS A 91 4.59 -9.09 -41.54
CA HIS A 91 5.52 -8.70 -42.61
C HIS A 91 4.79 -7.92 -43.72
N GLU A 92 3.70 -8.47 -44.25
CA GLU A 92 2.92 -7.83 -45.33
C GLU A 92 2.23 -6.54 -44.88
N LEU A 93 1.79 -6.49 -43.63
CA LEU A 93 1.29 -5.26 -43.04
C LEU A 93 2.39 -4.20 -42.92
N GLY A 94 3.62 -4.61 -42.60
CA GLY A 94 4.78 -3.75 -42.56
C GLY A 94 5.07 -3.09 -43.91
N HIS A 95 5.03 -3.84 -45.00
CA HIS A 95 5.11 -3.27 -46.34
C HIS A 95 4.00 -2.23 -46.58
N SER A 96 2.76 -2.56 -46.25
CA SER A 96 1.62 -1.64 -46.39
C SER A 96 1.83 -0.32 -45.63
N LEU A 97 2.51 -0.39 -44.48
CA LEU A 97 2.92 0.73 -43.63
C LEU A 97 4.24 1.40 -44.07
N ASN A 98 4.70 1.14 -45.30
CA ASN A 98 5.86 1.75 -45.96
C ASN A 98 7.23 1.15 -45.62
N ALA A 99 7.32 0.05 -44.87
CA ALA A 99 8.63 -0.56 -44.60
C ALA A 99 9.16 -1.36 -45.81
N SER A 100 10.41 -1.12 -46.17
CA SER A 100 11.21 -2.02 -47.01
C SER A 100 11.80 -3.16 -46.19
N HIS A 101 12.34 -4.18 -46.88
CA HIS A 101 13.07 -5.24 -46.21
C HIS A 101 14.27 -4.70 -45.42
N ASP A 102 14.61 -5.33 -44.30
CA ASP A 102 15.87 -5.06 -43.60
C ASP A 102 17.06 -5.39 -44.53
N GLY A 103 18.02 -4.47 -44.65
CA GLY A 103 19.18 -4.62 -45.52
C GLY A 103 18.94 -4.27 -46.98
N ASP A 104 17.71 -3.89 -47.36
CA ASP A 104 17.41 -3.35 -48.69
C ASP A 104 17.52 -1.82 -48.68
N GLY A 105 18.71 -1.32 -49.03
CA GLY A 105 18.99 0.12 -49.12
C GLY A 105 18.95 0.89 -47.80
N ASN A 106 18.83 0.20 -46.66
CA ASN A 106 18.82 0.78 -45.31
C ASN A 106 19.94 0.23 -44.41
N THR A 107 20.08 0.80 -43.22
CA THR A 107 21.19 0.48 -42.29
C THR A 107 20.98 -0.79 -41.45
N CYS A 108 19.79 -1.41 -41.53
CA CYS A 108 19.48 -2.62 -40.78
C CYS A 108 20.02 -3.85 -41.50
N SER A 109 20.36 -4.91 -40.76
CA SER A 109 20.92 -6.13 -41.33
C SER A 109 19.84 -7.14 -41.70
N ASN A 110 19.94 -7.70 -42.92
CA ASN A 110 19.16 -8.83 -43.45
C ASN A 110 19.50 -10.21 -42.85
N LYS A 111 20.11 -10.22 -41.66
CA LYS A 111 20.45 -11.41 -40.86
C LYS A 111 20.07 -11.21 -39.40
N SER A 112 19.23 -10.22 -39.13
CA SER A 112 18.71 -9.96 -37.80
C SER A 112 17.46 -10.78 -37.52
N TYR A 113 16.80 -11.26 -38.58
CA TYR A 113 15.58 -12.04 -38.56
C TYR A 113 14.46 -11.33 -37.79
N ASN A 114 14.41 -10.00 -37.93
CA ASN A 114 13.26 -9.20 -37.53
C ASN A 114 12.09 -9.47 -38.49
N VAL A 115 10.92 -8.91 -38.18
CA VAL A 115 9.70 -9.13 -38.99
C VAL A 115 9.92 -8.82 -40.47
N MET A 116 10.62 -7.72 -40.82
CA MET A 116 10.84 -7.30 -42.22
C MET A 116 12.09 -7.91 -42.88
N ASP A 117 12.69 -8.94 -42.30
CA ASP A 117 13.82 -9.62 -42.96
C ASP A 117 13.31 -10.48 -44.13
N ALA A 118 14.04 -10.50 -45.26
CA ALA A 118 13.64 -11.26 -46.46
C ALA A 118 13.76 -12.77 -46.26
N ILE A 119 14.48 -13.20 -45.21
CA ILE A 119 14.65 -14.59 -44.82
C ILE A 119 14.19 -14.74 -43.38
N THR A 120 13.33 -15.74 -43.12
CA THR A 120 12.87 -16.07 -41.77
C THR A 120 13.71 -17.21 -41.17
N GLU A 121 14.19 -17.03 -39.93
CA GLU A 121 14.82 -18.10 -39.14
C GLU A 121 14.00 -18.41 -37.89
N ASN A 122 13.65 -19.69 -37.72
CA ASN A 122 12.69 -20.13 -36.71
C ASN A 122 13.22 -20.01 -35.26
N ASN A 123 14.54 -20.01 -35.04
CA ASN A 123 15.13 -20.03 -33.70
C ASN A 123 15.57 -18.64 -33.17
N ASN A 124 15.17 -17.56 -33.84
CA ASN A 124 15.51 -16.21 -33.39
C ASN A 124 14.38 -15.57 -32.57
N THR A 125 14.73 -14.95 -31.44
CA THR A 125 13.79 -14.19 -30.60
C THR A 125 13.33 -12.88 -31.22
N LYS A 126 14.08 -12.34 -32.18
CA LYS A 126 13.79 -11.09 -32.90
C LYS A 126 12.68 -11.21 -33.94
N LYS A 127 12.24 -12.43 -34.28
CA LYS A 127 11.16 -12.68 -35.25
C LYS A 127 9.80 -12.07 -34.90
N TRP A 128 9.64 -11.63 -33.65
CA TRP A 128 8.45 -10.95 -33.14
C TRP A 128 8.60 -9.43 -33.04
N HIS A 129 9.70 -8.88 -33.55
CA HIS A 129 10.06 -7.46 -33.41
C HIS A 129 10.35 -6.84 -34.77
N TYR A 130 9.85 -5.62 -34.99
CA TYR A 130 10.28 -4.77 -36.10
C TYR A 130 11.66 -4.17 -35.81
N SER A 131 12.44 -3.95 -36.86
CA SER A 131 13.74 -3.29 -36.76
C SER A 131 13.59 -1.79 -36.55
N THR A 132 14.70 -1.13 -36.19
CA THR A 132 14.73 0.33 -36.12
C THR A 132 14.46 0.99 -37.48
N CYS A 133 14.77 0.33 -38.59
CA CYS A 133 14.52 0.84 -39.93
C CYS A 133 13.04 0.73 -40.28
N SER A 134 12.39 -0.42 -40.02
CA SER A 134 10.95 -0.59 -40.22
C SER A 134 10.16 0.44 -39.41
N VAL A 135 10.54 0.66 -38.14
CA VAL A 135 9.90 1.68 -37.29
C VAL A 135 10.09 3.10 -37.84
N ALA A 136 11.24 3.42 -38.45
CA ALA A 136 11.44 4.71 -39.10
C ALA A 136 10.50 4.89 -40.30
N TYR A 137 10.39 3.89 -41.17
CA TYR A 137 9.45 3.91 -42.31
C TYR A 137 7.99 4.07 -41.88
N PHE A 138 7.58 3.40 -40.81
CA PHE A 138 6.23 3.53 -40.26
C PHE A 138 5.95 4.96 -39.79
N LYS A 139 6.92 5.59 -39.11
CA LYS A 139 6.81 6.98 -38.66
C LYS A 139 6.68 7.92 -39.84
N ASP A 140 7.50 7.77 -40.87
CA ASP A 140 7.44 8.62 -42.07
C ASP A 140 6.06 8.56 -42.74
N MET A 141 5.47 7.36 -42.85
CA MET A 141 4.13 7.17 -43.41
C MET A 141 3.05 7.80 -42.52
N LEU A 142 3.11 7.57 -41.21
CA LEU A 142 2.15 8.14 -40.26
C LEU A 142 2.22 9.67 -40.24
N ASP A 143 3.42 10.25 -40.32
CA ASP A 143 3.60 11.69 -40.42
C ASP A 143 3.03 12.24 -41.73
N ALA A 144 3.23 11.55 -42.86
CA ALA A 144 2.62 11.92 -44.14
C ALA A 144 1.08 11.88 -44.08
N LEU A 145 0.48 10.85 -43.46
CA LEU A 145 -0.97 10.74 -43.29
C LEU A 145 -1.52 11.83 -42.34
N ASN A 146 -0.81 12.13 -41.25
CA ASN A 146 -1.21 13.18 -40.31
C ASN A 146 -1.20 14.58 -40.95
N ASN A 147 -0.29 14.81 -41.89
CA ASN A 147 -0.24 16.05 -42.68
C ASN A 147 -1.32 16.14 -43.77
N ALA A 148 -2.06 15.05 -44.02
CA ALA A 148 -3.15 14.98 -44.99
C ALA A 148 -4.42 14.34 -44.35
N PRO A 149 -5.04 15.00 -43.35
CA PRO A 149 -6.07 14.39 -42.51
C PRO A 149 -7.32 13.92 -43.28
N GLU A 150 -7.66 14.56 -44.40
CA GLU A 150 -8.77 14.14 -45.27
C GLU A 150 -8.55 12.76 -45.93
N HIS A 151 -7.29 12.30 -45.98
CA HIS A 151 -6.89 11.00 -46.50
C HIS A 151 -6.46 10.02 -45.40
N ASN A 152 -6.46 10.44 -44.13
CA ASN A 152 -6.05 9.60 -43.01
C ASN A 152 -7.21 8.74 -42.52
N CYS A 153 -7.16 7.45 -42.86
CA CYS A 153 -8.13 6.45 -42.46
C CYS A 153 -7.90 5.89 -41.03
N LEU A 154 -6.71 6.05 -40.46
CA LEU A 154 -6.30 5.45 -39.18
C LEU A 154 -6.65 6.31 -37.95
N THR A 155 -7.64 7.18 -38.07
CA THR A 155 -8.01 8.14 -37.01
C THR A 155 -9.07 7.60 -36.04
N SER A 156 -9.75 6.50 -36.39
CA SER A 156 -10.69 5.81 -35.49
C SER A 156 -9.99 4.76 -34.63
N THR A 157 -10.36 4.67 -33.35
CA THR A 157 -9.80 3.71 -32.39
C THR A 157 -10.71 2.51 -32.13
N SER A 158 -11.79 2.33 -32.90
CA SER A 158 -12.70 1.20 -32.76
C SER A 158 -12.09 -0.09 -33.35
N ALA A 159 -11.12 -0.67 -32.64
CA ALA A 159 -10.62 -2.01 -32.94
C ALA A 159 -11.45 -3.06 -32.18
N PRO A 160 -11.83 -4.19 -32.80
CA PRO A 160 -12.40 -5.31 -32.07
C PRO A 160 -11.38 -5.84 -31.05
N GLU A 161 -11.86 -6.23 -29.87
CA GLU A 161 -11.02 -6.84 -28.85
C GLU A 161 -10.51 -8.19 -29.39
N VAL A 162 -9.19 -8.36 -29.47
CA VAL A 162 -8.57 -9.62 -29.87
C VAL A 162 -8.37 -10.46 -28.61
N ASP A 163 -8.91 -11.67 -28.60
CA ASP A 163 -8.68 -12.64 -27.53
C ASP A 163 -7.16 -12.88 -27.38
N GLY A 164 -6.61 -12.53 -26.22
CA GLY A 164 -5.19 -12.70 -25.89
C GLY A 164 -4.78 -14.14 -25.64
N THR A 165 -5.68 -15.11 -25.84
CA THR A 165 -5.38 -16.53 -25.74
C THR A 165 -4.32 -16.93 -26.76
N LEU A 166 -3.15 -17.37 -26.26
CA LEU A 166 -2.05 -17.83 -27.10
C LEU A 166 -2.48 -19.05 -27.94
N LEU A 167 -2.03 -19.11 -29.19
CA LEU A 167 -2.36 -20.20 -30.12
C LEU A 167 -2.10 -21.61 -29.53
N GLY A 168 -1.04 -21.78 -28.75
CA GLY A 168 -0.72 -23.05 -28.08
C GLY A 168 -1.68 -23.46 -26.97
N LYS A 169 -2.60 -22.58 -26.55
CA LYS A 169 -3.73 -22.93 -25.66
C LYS A 169 -4.99 -23.30 -26.43
N LEU A 170 -5.12 -22.82 -27.66
CA LEU A 170 -6.28 -23.07 -28.54
C LEU A 170 -6.12 -24.39 -29.30
N PHE A 171 -4.89 -24.70 -29.70
CA PHE A 171 -4.57 -25.88 -30.49
C PHE A 171 -3.47 -26.69 -29.82
N THR A 172 -3.73 -27.98 -29.65
CA THR A 172 -2.70 -28.92 -29.24
C THR A 172 -1.63 -29.03 -30.35
N PRO A 173 -0.41 -29.44 -30.00
CA PRO A 173 0.64 -29.63 -31.00
C PRO A 173 0.23 -30.59 -32.15
N ASP A 174 -0.53 -31.65 -31.86
CA ASP A 174 -1.08 -32.54 -32.90
C ASP A 174 -2.10 -31.83 -33.81
N GLN A 175 -2.95 -30.97 -33.25
CA GLN A 175 -3.88 -30.17 -34.06
C GLN A 175 -3.12 -29.23 -34.99
N ILE A 176 -2.04 -28.60 -34.52
CA ILE A 176 -1.17 -27.75 -35.36
C ILE A 176 -0.56 -28.58 -36.50
N CYS A 177 -0.08 -29.79 -36.23
CA CYS A 177 0.42 -30.68 -37.29
C CYS A 177 -0.66 -31.09 -38.28
N ARG A 178 -1.87 -31.41 -37.81
CA ARG A 178 -3.00 -31.76 -38.69
C ARG A 178 -3.42 -30.61 -39.60
N MET A 179 -3.41 -29.39 -39.08
CA MET A 179 -3.71 -28.21 -39.89
C MET A 179 -2.59 -27.95 -40.90
N SER A 180 -1.32 -28.03 -40.47
CA SER A 180 -0.14 -27.69 -41.28
C SER A 180 0.17 -28.69 -42.39
N LYS A 181 0.04 -29.99 -42.11
CA LYS A 181 0.46 -31.08 -43.00
C LYS A 181 -0.70 -32.00 -43.39
N GLY A 182 -1.89 -31.88 -42.82
CA GLY A 182 -3.06 -32.69 -43.18
C GLY A 182 -3.51 -33.63 -42.06
N ASN A 183 -4.73 -34.16 -42.16
CA ASN A 183 -5.44 -34.81 -41.05
C ASN A 183 -4.73 -36.01 -40.40
N HIS A 184 -3.80 -36.65 -41.10
CA HIS A 184 -3.04 -37.80 -40.61
C HIS A 184 -1.72 -37.41 -39.94
N SER A 185 -1.44 -36.12 -39.83
CA SER A 185 -0.21 -35.63 -39.21
C SER A 185 -0.30 -35.52 -37.70
N ARG A 186 0.83 -35.73 -37.03
CA ARG A 186 0.96 -35.64 -35.56
C ARG A 186 2.36 -35.17 -35.17
N VAL A 187 2.51 -34.73 -33.93
CA VAL A 187 3.84 -34.39 -33.41
C VAL A 187 4.69 -35.63 -33.26
N CYS A 188 5.95 -35.48 -33.63
CA CYS A 188 7.00 -36.44 -33.41
C CYS A 188 7.23 -36.65 -31.90
N ARG A 189 6.86 -37.83 -31.40
CA ARG A 189 7.04 -38.20 -29.99
C ARG A 189 8.12 -39.25 -29.76
N GLU A 190 8.57 -39.93 -30.82
CA GLU A 190 9.62 -40.94 -30.75
C GLU A 190 10.70 -40.65 -31.80
N CYS A 191 11.95 -40.60 -31.35
CA CYS A 191 13.12 -40.35 -32.20
C CYS A 191 14.07 -41.54 -32.12
N SER A 192 14.36 -42.14 -33.26
CA SER A 192 15.32 -43.23 -33.40
C SER A 192 16.42 -42.81 -34.37
N GLN A 193 17.68 -42.82 -33.90
CA GLN A 193 18.86 -42.41 -34.68
C GLN A 193 18.76 -41.00 -35.31
N GLY A 194 18.05 -40.08 -34.66
CA GLY A 194 17.86 -38.71 -35.16
C GLY A 194 16.70 -38.55 -36.14
N PHE A 195 15.98 -39.63 -36.45
CA PHE A 195 14.78 -39.62 -37.29
C PHE A 195 13.53 -39.83 -36.44
N CYS A 196 12.46 -39.15 -36.80
CA CYS A 196 11.17 -39.41 -36.18
C CYS A 196 10.61 -40.76 -36.65
N VAL A 197 10.10 -41.58 -35.72
CA VAL A 197 9.48 -42.86 -36.06
C VAL A 197 8.03 -42.93 -35.59
N PRO A 198 7.10 -43.50 -36.39
CA PRO A 198 5.74 -43.80 -35.96
C PRO A 198 5.73 -44.72 -34.73
N SER A 199 5.03 -44.31 -33.67
CA SER A 199 4.88 -45.12 -32.45
C SER A 199 3.45 -45.10 -31.94
N THR A 200 2.88 -46.29 -31.74
CA THR A 200 1.57 -46.49 -31.10
C THR A 200 1.67 -46.60 -29.57
N THR A 201 2.89 -46.62 -29.03
CA THR A 201 3.18 -46.83 -27.60
C THR A 201 3.72 -45.58 -26.89
N ALA A 202 3.96 -44.49 -27.63
CA ALA A 202 4.38 -43.24 -27.02
C ALA A 202 3.30 -42.73 -26.03
N PRO A 203 3.66 -42.38 -24.78
CA PRO A 203 2.72 -41.85 -23.81
C PRO A 203 2.01 -40.59 -24.33
N ALA A 204 0.80 -40.31 -23.81
CA ALA A 204 0.19 -39.00 -23.98
C ALA A 204 1.14 -37.96 -23.37
N ALA A 205 1.75 -37.13 -24.22
CA ALA A 205 2.73 -36.15 -23.78
C ALA A 205 2.02 -34.93 -23.17
N SER A 206 2.55 -34.42 -22.05
CA SER A 206 2.12 -33.15 -21.47
C SER A 206 2.40 -32.01 -22.46
N ASP A 207 1.45 -31.08 -22.62
CA ASP A 207 1.58 -29.92 -23.51
C ASP A 207 2.79 -29.03 -23.17
N THR A 208 3.33 -29.14 -21.95
CA THR A 208 4.51 -28.41 -21.47
C THR A 208 5.81 -29.24 -21.45
N CYS A 209 5.71 -30.56 -21.61
CA CYS A 209 6.82 -31.52 -21.54
C CYS A 209 6.68 -32.59 -22.66
N LEU A 210 6.58 -32.12 -23.90
CA LEU A 210 6.24 -32.92 -25.09
C LEU A 210 7.16 -34.13 -25.34
N LEU A 211 8.43 -34.02 -24.95
CA LEU A 211 9.45 -35.06 -25.18
C LEU A 211 9.89 -35.74 -23.87
N GLY A 212 9.25 -35.43 -22.74
CA GLY A 212 9.65 -35.92 -21.43
C GLY A 212 10.98 -35.33 -20.93
N ASP A 213 11.53 -35.95 -19.88
CA ASP A 213 12.85 -35.61 -19.36
C ASP A 213 13.95 -35.90 -20.39
N THR A 214 14.89 -34.97 -20.51
CA THR A 214 16.03 -35.11 -21.41
C THR A 214 16.87 -36.32 -20.96
N PRO A 215 17.13 -37.32 -21.83
CA PRO A 215 17.99 -38.44 -21.48
C PRO A 215 19.41 -37.92 -21.30
N ALA A 216 19.93 -37.97 -20.07
CA ALA A 216 21.28 -37.52 -19.81
C ALA A 216 22.31 -38.49 -20.37
N SER A 217 23.38 -37.95 -20.93
CA SER A 217 24.58 -38.71 -21.31
C SER A 217 25.76 -38.31 -20.42
N LYS A 218 26.74 -39.20 -20.27
CA LYS A 218 28.01 -38.91 -19.56
C LYS A 218 28.78 -37.73 -20.20
N GLU A 219 28.46 -37.37 -21.44
CA GLU A 219 29.12 -36.34 -22.24
C GLU A 219 28.40 -34.97 -22.16
N SER A 220 27.16 -34.92 -21.66
CA SER A 220 26.41 -33.69 -21.39
C SER A 220 25.56 -33.85 -20.12
N PRO A 221 26.18 -33.74 -18.94
CA PRO A 221 25.45 -33.82 -17.69
C PRO A 221 24.49 -32.62 -17.54
N ILE A 222 23.27 -32.90 -17.09
CA ILE A 222 22.24 -31.87 -16.84
C ILE A 222 22.72 -30.92 -15.74
N PHE A 223 23.33 -31.47 -14.70
CA PHE A 223 23.87 -30.76 -13.54
C PHE A 223 25.40 -30.72 -13.59
N LYS A 224 26.01 -29.54 -13.39
CA LYS A 224 27.48 -29.41 -13.36
C LYS A 224 28.12 -30.16 -12.18
N ASN A 225 27.39 -30.29 -11.06
CA ASN A 225 27.80 -30.94 -9.81
C ASN A 225 26.62 -31.71 -9.17
N GLY A 226 25.97 -32.63 -9.89
CA GLY A 226 24.78 -33.34 -9.41
C GLY A 226 24.58 -34.69 -10.11
N PRO A 227 23.49 -35.43 -9.83
CA PRO A 227 23.19 -36.67 -10.52
C PRO A 227 23.14 -36.42 -12.04
N PRO A 228 23.65 -37.34 -12.87
CA PRO A 228 23.71 -37.10 -14.31
C PRO A 228 22.31 -36.96 -14.91
N THR A 229 21.31 -37.65 -14.34
CA THR A 229 19.94 -37.83 -14.84
C THR A 229 18.88 -37.14 -13.99
N CYS A 230 17.70 -36.93 -14.55
CA CYS A 230 16.51 -36.43 -13.83
C CYS A 230 15.96 -37.43 -12.80
N SER A 231 16.36 -38.71 -12.86
CA SER A 231 15.88 -39.77 -11.97
C SER A 231 16.32 -39.64 -10.50
N GLY A 232 17.16 -38.66 -10.16
CA GLY A 232 17.49 -38.27 -8.78
C GLY A 232 16.66 -37.11 -8.24
N LEU A 233 15.78 -36.52 -9.05
CA LEU A 233 14.83 -35.48 -8.65
C LEU A 233 13.58 -36.14 -8.08
N THR A 234 13.69 -36.76 -6.92
CA THR A 234 12.48 -37.09 -6.16
C THR A 234 12.01 -35.83 -5.43
N PRO A 235 10.70 -35.65 -5.20
CA PRO A 235 10.18 -34.56 -4.37
C PRO A 235 10.78 -34.49 -2.96
N ALA A 236 11.45 -35.56 -2.50
CA ALA A 236 12.02 -35.67 -1.16
C ALA A 236 13.50 -35.25 -1.06
N ASP A 237 14.27 -35.32 -2.15
CA ASP A 237 15.73 -35.19 -2.06
C ASP A 237 16.25 -33.79 -2.40
N ASP A 238 15.70 -33.13 -3.43
CA ASP A 238 16.21 -31.81 -3.84
C ASP A 238 15.27 -30.96 -4.72
N PRO A 239 14.01 -30.72 -4.33
CA PRO A 239 13.02 -30.12 -5.23
C PRO A 239 13.32 -28.64 -5.58
N HIS A 240 14.19 -27.97 -4.81
CA HIS A 240 14.60 -26.58 -5.05
C HIS A 240 15.26 -26.36 -6.43
N VAL A 241 15.87 -27.39 -7.01
CA VAL A 241 16.52 -27.31 -8.32
C VAL A 241 15.53 -27.06 -9.46
N CYS A 242 14.24 -27.37 -9.27
CA CYS A 242 13.17 -27.12 -10.25
C CYS A 242 12.79 -25.64 -10.39
N TYR A 243 13.25 -24.76 -9.49
CA TYR A 243 13.16 -23.30 -9.68
C TYR A 243 14.10 -22.78 -10.77
N SER A 244 15.14 -23.54 -11.14
CA SER A 244 16.01 -23.20 -12.28
C SER A 244 15.32 -23.49 -13.61
N ASN A 245 15.20 -22.48 -14.48
CA ASN A 245 14.62 -22.63 -15.82
C ASN A 245 15.36 -23.69 -16.66
N ARG A 246 16.69 -23.78 -16.51
CA ARG A 246 17.49 -24.79 -17.21
C ARG A 246 17.10 -26.20 -16.77
N THR A 247 17.00 -26.43 -15.46
CA THR A 247 16.64 -27.73 -14.90
C THR A 247 15.21 -28.08 -15.23
N ARG A 248 14.26 -27.14 -15.06
CA ARG A 248 12.84 -27.35 -15.36
C ARG A 248 12.60 -27.70 -16.83
N ARG A 249 13.40 -27.18 -17.76
CA ARG A 249 13.32 -27.57 -19.18
C ARG A 249 13.93 -28.94 -19.45
N ALA A 250 15.04 -29.26 -18.78
CA ALA A 250 15.72 -30.54 -18.98
C ALA A 250 15.00 -31.71 -18.28
N CYS A 251 14.36 -31.45 -17.14
CA CYS A 251 13.69 -32.44 -16.29
C CYS A 251 12.22 -32.08 -16.06
N CYS A 252 11.51 -31.74 -17.14
CA CYS A 252 10.15 -31.22 -17.06
C CYS A 252 9.15 -32.19 -16.44
N ALA A 253 9.26 -33.49 -16.72
CA ALA A 253 8.34 -34.50 -16.19
C ALA A 253 8.61 -34.74 -14.69
N SER A 254 9.90 -34.81 -14.31
CA SER A 254 10.30 -34.93 -12.91
C SER A 254 9.88 -33.70 -12.08
N CYS A 255 10.07 -32.49 -12.61
CA CYS A 255 9.65 -31.27 -11.90
C CYS A 255 8.13 -31.14 -11.83
N GLU A 256 7.38 -31.56 -12.85
CA GLU A 256 5.91 -31.59 -12.82
C GLU A 256 5.39 -32.52 -11.71
N ALA A 257 6.03 -33.68 -11.50
CA ALA A 257 5.70 -34.59 -10.40
C ALA A 257 6.02 -34.02 -9.01
N ALA A 258 6.90 -33.02 -8.91
CA ALA A 258 7.27 -32.35 -7.66
C ALA A 258 6.42 -31.11 -7.34
N LEU A 259 5.41 -30.79 -8.16
CA LEU A 259 4.54 -29.64 -7.93
C LEU A 259 3.70 -29.80 -6.66
N THR A 260 3.78 -28.81 -5.77
CA THR A 260 3.00 -28.74 -4.52
C THR A 260 1.63 -28.07 -4.71
N GLY A 261 1.49 -27.28 -5.78
CA GLY A 261 0.32 -26.44 -6.03
C GLY A 261 0.26 -25.16 -5.17
N VAL A 262 1.30 -24.85 -4.39
CA VAL A 262 1.36 -23.65 -3.54
C VAL A 262 2.00 -22.49 -4.32
N PRO A 263 1.28 -21.37 -4.57
CA PRO A 263 1.85 -20.22 -5.27
C PRO A 263 3.06 -19.64 -4.55
N GLY A 264 4.16 -19.42 -5.28
CA GLY A 264 5.43 -18.93 -4.72
C GLY A 264 6.25 -19.99 -3.97
N CYS A 265 5.73 -21.21 -3.85
CA CYS A 265 6.37 -22.38 -3.26
C CYS A 265 6.10 -23.64 -4.10
N GLU A 266 6.12 -23.49 -5.43
CA GLU A 266 5.62 -24.47 -6.39
C GLU A 266 6.29 -25.83 -6.26
N TYR A 267 7.54 -25.86 -5.80
CA TYR A 267 8.32 -27.09 -5.56
C TYR A 267 8.76 -27.22 -4.09
N GLY A 268 8.13 -26.50 -3.16
CA GLY A 268 8.59 -26.42 -1.77
C GLY A 268 9.72 -25.39 -1.60
N ASP A 269 10.60 -25.61 -0.61
CA ASP A 269 11.69 -24.69 -0.27
C ASP A 269 12.64 -24.45 -1.47
N LYS A 270 13.05 -23.19 -1.64
CA LYS A 270 13.95 -22.73 -2.71
C LYS A 270 15.42 -22.80 -2.34
N ASP A 271 15.72 -22.87 -1.05
CA ASP A 271 17.07 -22.90 -0.51
C ASP A 271 17.29 -24.16 0.33
N ILE A 272 18.39 -24.86 0.09
CA ILE A 272 18.78 -26.04 0.86
C ILE A 272 19.10 -25.70 2.33
N ALA A 273 19.45 -24.43 2.62
CA ALA A 273 19.72 -23.96 3.97
C ALA A 273 18.50 -24.02 4.89
N CYS A 274 17.28 -24.14 4.33
CA CYS A 274 16.03 -24.26 5.09
C CYS A 274 15.99 -25.52 5.97
N ASN A 275 16.74 -26.57 5.62
CA ASN A 275 16.89 -27.77 6.45
C ASN A 275 17.53 -27.49 7.82
N ASN A 276 18.27 -26.39 7.96
CA ASN A 276 18.90 -25.97 9.20
C ASN A 276 18.09 -24.90 9.95
N LEU A 277 16.87 -24.58 9.50
CA LEU A 277 16.01 -23.58 10.12
C LEU A 277 15.53 -24.09 11.48
N THR A 278 16.33 -23.79 12.51
CA THR A 278 16.13 -24.32 13.88
C THR A 278 15.06 -23.53 14.63
N TYR A 279 14.76 -22.30 14.21
CA TYR A 279 13.85 -21.41 14.93
C TYR A 279 12.93 -20.60 14.00
N PRO A 280 11.64 -20.42 14.37
CA PRO A 280 10.66 -19.71 13.56
C PRO A 280 11.00 -18.24 13.31
N TYR A 281 11.77 -17.59 14.20
CA TYR A 281 12.06 -16.16 14.10
C TYR A 281 12.78 -15.80 12.80
N ALA A 282 13.56 -16.73 12.21
CA ALA A 282 14.26 -16.51 10.95
C ALA A 282 13.28 -16.25 9.79
N CYS A 283 12.07 -16.81 9.85
CA CYS A 283 11.00 -16.56 8.88
C CYS A 283 10.47 -15.11 8.92
N ASN A 284 10.81 -14.30 9.93
CA ASN A 284 10.48 -12.87 9.91
C ASN A 284 11.34 -12.07 8.91
N HIS A 285 12.45 -12.64 8.43
CA HIS A 285 13.21 -12.05 7.34
C HIS A 285 12.56 -12.42 6.00
N LYS A 286 12.25 -11.41 5.19
CA LYS A 286 11.57 -11.59 3.90
C LYS A 286 12.27 -12.60 3.00
N ASP A 287 13.59 -12.51 2.86
CA ASP A 287 14.37 -13.41 2.00
C ASP A 287 14.31 -14.86 2.49
N THR A 288 14.34 -15.06 3.81
CA THR A 288 14.19 -16.39 4.43
C THR A 288 12.78 -16.92 4.27
N ALA A 289 11.73 -16.09 4.45
CA ALA A 289 10.35 -16.52 4.23
C ALA A 289 10.09 -16.92 2.77
N GLU A 290 10.66 -16.18 1.82
CA GLU A 290 10.52 -16.48 0.38
C GLU A 290 11.36 -17.69 -0.05
N GLY A 291 12.56 -17.85 0.53
CA GLY A 291 13.47 -18.95 0.27
C GLY A 291 13.05 -20.25 0.95
N CYS A 292 12.50 -20.18 2.16
CA CYS A 292 12.07 -21.30 3.00
C CYS A 292 10.56 -21.35 3.14
N CYS A 293 9.84 -21.11 2.04
CA CYS A 293 8.39 -20.98 2.02
C CYS A 293 7.64 -22.22 2.56
N GLY A 294 8.16 -23.43 2.33
CA GLY A 294 7.59 -24.68 2.84
C GLY A 294 7.89 -24.86 4.32
N SER A 295 9.14 -24.63 4.73
CA SER A 295 9.57 -24.72 6.14
C SER A 295 8.95 -23.65 7.04
N CYS A 296 8.68 -22.45 6.51
CA CYS A 296 8.06 -21.35 7.24
C CYS A 296 6.53 -21.43 7.31
N ALA A 297 5.88 -22.15 6.38
CA ALA A 297 4.43 -22.23 6.30
C ALA A 297 3.73 -22.67 7.61
N PRO A 298 4.22 -23.69 8.37
CA PRO A 298 3.60 -24.11 9.62
C PRO A 298 3.58 -23.01 10.71
N TYR A 299 4.47 -22.03 10.62
CA TYR A 299 4.60 -20.96 11.60
C TYR A 299 3.82 -19.70 11.22
N PHE A 300 3.35 -19.60 9.97
CA PHE A 300 2.69 -18.41 9.46
C PHE A 300 1.25 -18.27 10.00
N LYS A 301 1.01 -17.18 10.72
CA LYS A 301 -0.28 -16.80 11.32
C LYS A 301 -0.75 -15.48 10.69
N PRO A 302 -1.57 -15.51 9.63
CA PRO A 302 -1.96 -14.30 8.89
C PRO A 302 -2.79 -13.30 9.72
N ALA A 303 -3.43 -13.76 10.80
CA ALA A 303 -4.18 -12.89 11.71
C ALA A 303 -3.28 -11.99 12.58
N ASN A 304 -2.00 -12.32 12.71
CA ASN A 304 -1.05 -11.64 13.58
C ASN A 304 -0.23 -10.62 12.79
N ILE A 305 -0.86 -9.53 12.34
CA ILE A 305 -0.20 -8.50 11.51
C ILE A 305 1.04 -7.94 12.23
N GLY A 306 2.20 -8.01 11.58
CA GLY A 306 3.50 -7.60 12.11
C GLY A 306 4.18 -8.60 13.04
N CYS A 307 3.55 -9.76 13.28
CA CYS A 307 4.00 -10.87 14.13
C CYS A 307 3.62 -12.22 13.51
N GLU A 308 3.62 -12.29 12.19
CA GLU A 308 3.05 -13.41 11.43
C GLU A 308 3.79 -14.73 11.71
N TYR A 309 5.06 -14.67 12.11
CA TYR A 309 5.88 -15.82 12.47
C TYR A 309 6.20 -15.88 13.98
N GLY A 310 5.49 -15.10 14.80
CA GLY A 310 5.73 -14.97 16.24
C GLY A 310 6.87 -14.01 16.57
N ASP A 311 7.50 -14.22 17.73
CA ASP A 311 8.60 -13.40 18.22
C ASP A 311 9.82 -13.41 17.26
N LYS A 312 10.46 -12.25 17.12
CA LYS A 312 11.55 -11.99 16.18
C LYS A 312 12.94 -12.16 16.78
N ASP A 313 13.03 -12.32 18.10
CA ASP A 313 14.29 -12.47 18.82
C ASP A 313 14.19 -13.61 19.86
N PRO A 314 15.19 -14.50 19.93
CA PRO A 314 15.17 -15.62 20.89
C PRO A 314 15.24 -15.17 22.36
N GLY A 315 15.64 -13.93 22.63
CA GLY A 315 15.66 -13.29 23.94
C GLY A 315 14.27 -12.91 24.46
N CYS A 316 13.23 -12.92 23.62
CA CYS A 316 11.86 -12.57 24.02
C CYS A 316 11.32 -13.45 25.16
N LYS A 317 11.77 -14.71 25.25
CA LYS A 317 11.45 -15.62 26.36
C LYS A 317 11.82 -15.11 27.76
N ASN A 318 12.71 -14.13 27.86
CA ASN A 318 13.14 -13.54 29.13
C ASN A 318 12.30 -12.32 29.53
N LEU A 319 11.38 -11.85 28.67
CA LEU A 319 10.45 -10.76 28.99
C LEU A 319 9.32 -11.28 29.88
N THR A 320 9.52 -11.14 31.19
CA THR A 320 8.58 -11.63 32.22
C THR A 320 7.71 -10.53 32.81
N PHE A 321 8.00 -9.26 32.53
CA PHE A 321 7.32 -8.11 33.14
C PHE A 321 6.68 -7.21 32.08
N PRO A 322 5.49 -6.62 32.32
CA PRO A 322 4.81 -5.79 31.32
C PRO A 322 5.60 -4.55 30.90
N TYR A 323 6.30 -3.89 31.83
CA TYR A 323 7.01 -2.64 31.58
C TYR A 323 8.11 -2.77 30.52
N THR A 324 8.70 -3.96 30.36
CA THR A 324 9.78 -4.18 29.39
C THR A 324 9.27 -4.17 27.94
N CYS A 325 7.98 -4.40 27.71
CA CYS A 325 7.34 -4.24 26.40
C CYS A 325 7.27 -2.77 25.96
N ASN A 326 7.29 -1.83 26.92
CA ASN A 326 7.32 -0.39 26.66
C ASN A 326 8.74 0.14 26.34
N ILE A 327 9.79 -0.68 26.48
CA ILE A 327 11.18 -0.26 26.26
C ILE A 327 11.56 -0.43 24.79
N GLY A 328 11.94 0.68 24.15
CA GLY A 328 12.48 0.68 22.78
C GLY A 328 11.52 0.03 21.78
N ASN A 329 12.00 -1.01 21.09
CA ASN A 329 11.22 -1.76 20.09
C ASN A 329 10.76 -3.14 20.58
N ASN A 330 10.81 -3.40 21.90
CA ASN A 330 10.52 -4.73 22.45
C ASN A 330 9.12 -5.23 22.08
N SER A 331 8.08 -4.39 22.11
CA SER A 331 6.74 -4.78 21.67
C SER A 331 6.62 -5.18 20.19
N LYS A 332 7.52 -4.67 19.33
CA LYS A 332 7.56 -5.01 17.89
C LYS A 332 8.40 -6.25 17.60
N ILE A 333 9.42 -6.50 18.43
CA ILE A 333 10.34 -7.63 18.31
C ILE A 333 9.73 -8.86 19.00
N CYS A 334 9.19 -8.67 20.20
CA CYS A 334 8.65 -9.69 21.09
C CYS A 334 7.13 -9.60 21.16
N CYS A 335 6.52 -9.52 19.99
CA CYS A 335 5.10 -9.27 19.81
C CYS A 335 4.20 -10.37 20.40
N GLU A 336 4.59 -11.64 20.33
CA GLU A 336 3.82 -12.75 20.92
C GLU A 336 4.01 -12.79 22.43
N SER A 337 5.25 -12.56 22.91
CA SER A 337 5.53 -12.45 24.35
C SER A 337 4.86 -11.25 25.02
N CYS A 338 4.69 -10.13 24.29
CA CYS A 338 4.04 -8.93 24.81
C CYS A 338 2.52 -8.91 24.63
N ALA A 339 1.95 -9.78 23.79
CA ALA A 339 0.51 -9.83 23.52
C ALA A 339 -0.36 -10.01 24.79
N PRO A 340 0.00 -10.86 25.78
CA PRO A 340 -0.80 -11.01 27.00
C PRO A 340 -0.92 -9.74 27.84
N PHE A 341 0.02 -8.80 27.69
CA PHE A 341 0.02 -7.53 28.42
C PHE A 341 -0.69 -6.41 27.68
N TYR A 342 -0.99 -6.60 26.39
CA TYR A 342 -1.56 -5.56 25.54
C TYR A 342 -3.06 -5.34 25.81
N ASN A 343 -3.43 -4.08 26.01
CA ASN A 343 -4.82 -3.63 26.15
C ASN A 343 -5.01 -2.31 25.40
N ALA A 344 -5.73 -2.37 24.27
CA ALA A 344 -6.02 -1.21 23.43
C ALA A 344 -6.85 -0.12 24.13
N SER A 345 -7.60 -0.47 25.18
CA SER A 345 -8.39 0.51 25.95
C SER A 345 -7.52 1.41 26.83
N ASN A 346 -6.26 1.03 27.08
CA ASN A 346 -5.31 1.81 27.89
C ASN A 346 -4.43 2.69 26.98
N THR A 347 -5.03 3.67 26.29
CA THR A 347 -4.29 4.53 25.36
C THR A 347 -3.10 5.22 26.05
N GLY A 348 -1.92 5.06 25.47
CA GLY A 348 -0.65 5.56 26.01
C GLY A 348 0.05 4.63 26.99
N CYS A 349 -0.63 3.55 27.44
CA CYS A 349 -0.15 2.53 28.36
C CYS A 349 -0.73 1.15 28.05
N GLU A 350 -0.62 0.81 26.78
CA GLU A 350 -1.21 -0.39 26.22
C GLU A 350 -0.63 -1.64 26.86
N PHE A 351 0.62 -1.61 27.34
CA PHE A 351 1.26 -2.72 28.06
C PHE A 351 1.29 -2.53 29.60
N GLY A 352 0.51 -1.59 30.13
CA GLY A 352 0.52 -1.22 31.55
C GLY A 352 1.60 -0.21 31.91
N ASP A 353 2.01 -0.19 33.18
CA ASP A 353 3.01 0.75 33.72
C ASP A 353 4.37 0.57 33.02
N LYS A 354 5.04 1.70 32.74
CA LYS A 354 6.32 1.77 32.03
C LYS A 354 7.53 1.74 32.96
N ASP A 355 7.31 1.95 34.25
CA ASP A 355 8.36 1.92 35.27
C ASP A 355 8.04 0.86 36.36
N PRO A 356 8.99 0.00 36.73
CA PRO A 356 8.76 -1.03 37.74
C PRO A 356 8.45 -0.46 39.14
N GLY A 357 8.86 0.78 39.43
CA GLY A 357 8.63 1.46 40.70
C GLY A 357 7.19 1.89 40.95
N CYS A 358 6.32 1.85 39.93
CA CYS A 358 4.91 2.28 40.03
C CYS A 358 4.11 1.46 41.06
N SER A 359 4.46 0.18 41.22
CA SER A 359 3.87 -0.72 42.23
C SER A 359 4.02 -0.24 43.68
N SER A 360 4.99 0.63 43.96
CA SER A 360 5.29 1.12 45.30
C SER A 360 4.64 2.46 45.65
N GLN A 361 3.95 3.13 44.70
CA GLN A 361 3.49 4.53 44.88
C GLN A 361 2.10 4.86 44.30
N PRO A 362 0.99 4.24 44.74
CA PRO A 362 -0.34 4.63 44.30
C PRO A 362 -0.89 5.76 45.18
N TYR A 363 -0.18 6.89 45.25
CA TYR A 363 -0.72 8.09 45.89
C TYR A 363 -1.13 9.11 44.83
N PRO A 364 -2.29 9.77 44.95
CA PRO A 364 -2.76 10.73 43.95
C PRO A 364 -1.74 11.84 43.65
N TYR A 365 -0.98 12.29 44.66
CA TYR A 365 0.04 13.33 44.50
C TYR A 365 1.26 12.90 43.66
N THR A 366 1.65 11.62 43.65
CA THR A 366 2.78 11.14 42.83
C THR A 366 2.41 11.04 41.36
N CYS A 367 1.13 10.76 41.06
CA CYS A 367 0.60 10.69 39.72
C CYS A 367 0.70 12.02 38.97
N ASN A 368 0.60 13.16 39.66
CA ASN A 368 0.78 14.48 39.07
C ASN A 368 2.14 14.66 38.35
N ARG A 369 3.19 13.89 38.74
CA ARG A 369 4.51 13.93 38.09
C ARG A 369 4.79 12.70 37.23
N ASN A 370 4.34 11.53 37.69
CA ASN A 370 4.74 10.25 37.12
C ASN A 370 3.64 9.54 36.33
N ALA A 371 2.46 10.14 36.09
CA ALA A 371 1.37 9.49 35.37
C ALA A 371 1.73 8.99 33.97
N HIS A 372 2.72 9.59 33.30
CA HIS A 372 3.20 9.11 32.00
C HIS A 372 4.02 7.81 32.08
N LEU A 373 4.58 7.50 33.27
CA LEU A 373 5.30 6.26 33.59
C LEU A 373 4.39 5.25 34.31
N CYS A 374 3.57 5.72 35.25
CA CYS A 374 2.71 4.93 36.13
C CYS A 374 1.23 5.04 35.79
N CYS A 375 0.93 5.20 34.51
CA CYS A 375 -0.39 5.36 33.94
C CYS A 375 -1.42 4.29 34.33
N GLY A 376 -1.03 3.01 34.42
CA GLY A 376 -1.93 1.94 34.88
C GLY A 376 -2.25 2.11 36.36
N SER A 377 -1.23 2.35 37.18
CA SER A 377 -1.39 2.62 38.61
C SER A 377 -2.13 3.94 38.91
N CYS A 378 -2.00 4.94 38.04
CA CYS A 378 -2.60 6.26 38.19
C CYS A 378 -3.99 6.40 37.57
N ALA A 379 -4.41 5.47 36.71
CA ALA A 379 -5.71 5.50 36.04
C ALA A 379 -6.90 5.63 37.01
N PRO A 380 -6.94 4.96 38.19
CA PRO A 380 -8.06 5.10 39.13
C PRO A 380 -8.21 6.51 39.73
N PHE A 381 -7.14 7.30 39.73
CA PHE A 381 -7.14 8.66 40.30
C PHE A 381 -7.42 9.74 39.25
N LEU A 382 -7.43 9.39 37.97
CA LEU A 382 -7.60 10.35 36.88
C LEU A 382 -9.04 10.86 36.80
N ASN A 383 -9.21 12.16 36.99
CA ASN A 383 -10.43 12.90 36.74
C ASN A 383 -10.18 14.00 35.70
N SER A 384 -10.46 13.69 34.44
CA SER A 384 -10.28 14.61 33.32
C SER A 384 -11.14 15.88 33.38
N SER A 385 -12.17 15.91 34.24
CA SER A 385 -12.98 17.11 34.46
C SER A 385 -12.31 18.15 35.36
N ASN A 386 -11.22 17.78 36.04
CA ASN A 386 -10.51 18.66 36.97
C ASN A 386 -9.18 19.16 36.37
N ALA A 387 -9.26 19.99 35.32
CA ALA A 387 -8.08 20.48 34.60
C ALA A 387 -7.09 21.21 35.54
N GLY A 388 -5.83 20.78 35.53
CA GLY A 388 -4.76 21.25 36.41
C GLY A 388 -4.69 20.57 37.78
N CYS A 389 -5.61 19.64 38.06
CA CYS A 389 -5.73 18.88 39.30
C CYS A 389 -6.32 17.48 39.02
N GLU A 390 -5.93 16.88 37.91
CA GLU A 390 -6.54 15.69 37.35
C GLU A 390 -6.38 14.47 38.25
N PHE A 391 -5.35 14.47 39.10
CA PHE A 391 -5.10 13.43 40.10
C PHE A 391 -5.33 13.93 41.54
N GLY A 392 -5.99 15.07 41.73
CA GLY A 392 -6.16 15.69 43.05
C GLY A 392 -4.90 16.43 43.53
N ASP A 393 -4.77 16.55 44.86
CA ASP A 393 -3.70 17.32 45.51
C ASP A 393 -2.30 16.84 45.11
N LYS A 394 -1.40 17.79 44.83
CA LYS A 394 -0.02 17.58 44.38
C LYS A 394 0.98 17.44 45.52
N ASN A 395 0.57 17.70 46.75
CA ASN A 395 1.39 17.57 47.95
C ASN A 395 0.61 16.80 49.03
N PRO A 396 1.20 15.80 49.69
CA PRO A 396 0.56 15.08 50.80
C PRO A 396 0.14 15.99 51.97
N ASP A 397 0.83 17.12 52.19
CA ASP A 397 0.58 18.02 53.32
C ASP A 397 -0.70 18.87 53.16
N CYS A 398 -1.37 18.79 52.01
CA CYS A 398 -2.60 19.55 51.73
C CYS A 398 -3.75 19.22 52.69
N SER A 399 -3.74 18.03 53.31
CA SER A 399 -4.71 17.64 54.34
C SER A 399 -4.67 18.53 55.59
N SER A 400 -3.58 19.26 55.81
CA SER A 400 -3.46 20.23 56.92
C SER A 400 -4.13 21.58 56.65
N LEU A 401 -4.59 21.84 55.41
CA LEU A 401 -5.28 23.07 55.03
C LEU A 401 -6.76 22.99 55.45
N THR A 402 -7.04 23.35 56.69
CA THR A 402 -8.42 23.33 57.24
C THR A 402 -9.18 24.65 57.06
N TYR A 403 -8.55 25.68 56.47
CA TYR A 403 -9.13 27.03 56.39
C TYR A 403 -9.03 27.65 54.99
N PRO A 404 -10.07 28.41 54.56
CA PRO A 404 -10.12 29.01 53.22
C PRO A 404 -8.93 29.94 52.92
N PHE A 405 -8.48 30.72 53.91
CA PHE A 405 -7.39 31.69 53.72
C PHE A 405 -6.06 31.06 53.31
N ALA A 406 -5.83 29.79 53.68
CA ALA A 406 -4.60 29.10 53.36
C ALA A 406 -4.51 28.71 51.86
N CYS A 407 -5.65 28.65 51.17
CA CYS A 407 -5.74 28.49 49.72
C CYS A 407 -5.44 29.80 48.98
N SER A 408 -5.67 30.95 49.62
CA SER A 408 -5.42 32.27 49.05
C SER A 408 -3.96 32.73 49.08
N THR A 409 -3.08 31.96 49.74
CA THR A 409 -1.66 32.31 49.91
C THR A 409 -0.75 31.51 48.99
N GLY A 410 0.13 32.19 48.24
CA GLY A 410 1.15 31.57 47.40
C GLY A 410 0.57 30.64 46.33
N ASP A 411 1.22 29.50 46.10
CA ASP A 411 0.81 28.48 45.14
C ASP A 411 -0.08 27.38 45.75
N ASN A 412 -0.58 27.58 46.99
CA ASN A 412 -1.34 26.55 47.70
C ASN A 412 -2.62 26.14 46.96
N ALA A 413 -3.34 27.08 46.33
CA ALA A 413 -4.48 26.76 45.48
C ALA A 413 -4.12 25.83 44.30
N ASN A 414 -2.90 25.93 43.77
CA ASN A 414 -2.43 25.13 42.63
C ASN A 414 -1.88 23.76 43.08
N ILE A 415 -1.26 23.71 44.26
CA ILE A 415 -0.66 22.51 44.83
C ILE A 415 -1.72 21.66 45.55
N CYS A 416 -2.63 22.29 46.27
CA CYS A 416 -3.69 21.67 47.08
C CYS A 416 -5.07 21.90 46.47
N CYS A 417 -5.13 21.77 45.16
CA CYS A 417 -6.30 22.07 44.33
C CYS A 417 -7.55 21.22 44.68
N GLY A 418 -7.38 19.97 45.14
CA GLY A 418 -8.48 19.13 45.61
C GLY A 418 -9.00 19.60 46.97
N SER A 419 -8.09 19.86 47.92
CA SER A 419 -8.43 20.36 49.26
C SER A 419 -9.01 21.79 49.23
N CYS A 420 -8.58 22.62 48.27
CA CYS A 420 -9.07 24.00 48.10
C CYS A 420 -10.35 24.11 47.28
N ALA A 421 -10.73 23.07 46.52
CA ALA A 421 -11.92 23.09 45.66
C ALA A 421 -13.23 23.44 46.40
N PRO A 422 -13.52 22.93 47.62
CA PRO A 422 -14.75 23.28 48.34
C PRO A 422 -14.84 24.76 48.71
N PHE A 423 -13.71 25.44 48.84
CA PHE A 423 -13.65 26.87 49.18
C PHE A 423 -13.71 27.77 47.94
N TYR A 424 -13.53 27.20 46.75
CA TYR A 424 -13.55 27.96 45.51
C TYR A 424 -14.96 28.42 45.14
N ASN A 425 -15.13 29.73 44.97
CA ASN A 425 -16.33 30.34 44.45
C ASN A 425 -15.98 31.29 43.29
N ALA A 426 -16.34 30.86 42.08
CA ALA A 426 -16.14 31.65 40.87
C ALA A 426 -16.90 32.99 40.90
N ALA A 427 -18.01 33.09 41.64
CA ALA A 427 -18.75 34.33 41.80
C ALA A 427 -17.92 35.40 42.51
N ASN A 428 -16.96 35.01 43.35
CA ASN A 428 -16.05 35.94 44.04
C ASN A 428 -14.93 36.47 43.13
N LYS A 429 -14.79 35.92 41.91
CA LYS A 429 -13.79 36.34 40.94
C LYS A 429 -14.18 37.71 40.36
N GLY A 430 -13.49 38.76 40.81
CA GLY A 430 -13.69 40.11 40.28
C GLY A 430 -14.84 40.89 40.92
N LEU A 431 -15.39 40.47 42.07
CA LEU A 431 -16.38 41.25 42.86
C LEU A 431 -15.81 42.55 43.47
N TYR A 432 -14.65 43.01 43.02
CA TYR A 432 -14.04 44.19 43.58
C TYR A 432 -14.40 45.43 42.76
N PRO A 433 -15.06 46.45 43.35
CA PRO A 433 -15.13 47.77 42.72
C PRO A 433 -13.71 48.32 42.68
N GLN A 434 -13.29 48.83 41.53
CA GLN A 434 -11.94 49.38 41.34
C GLN A 434 -11.57 50.35 42.48
N CYS A 435 -10.72 49.93 43.42
CA CYS A 435 -9.84 50.89 44.09
C CYS A 435 -8.90 51.40 42.99
N LYS A 436 -9.34 52.43 42.28
CA LYS A 436 -8.54 53.20 41.33
C LYS A 436 -7.42 53.91 42.09
N MET A 437 -6.43 53.17 42.56
CA MET A 437 -5.10 53.71 42.89
C MET A 437 -3.95 52.77 42.54
N SER A 438 -4.16 51.50 42.18
CA SER A 438 -3.04 50.62 41.75
C SER A 438 -3.22 49.82 40.45
N GLY A 439 -4.43 49.68 39.90
CA GLY A 439 -4.63 48.93 38.65
C GLY A 439 -4.27 47.43 38.72
N GLU A 440 -3.93 46.90 39.90
CA GLU A 440 -3.59 45.49 40.08
C GLU A 440 -4.83 44.64 40.32
N VAL A 441 -4.93 43.53 39.58
CA VAL A 441 -5.94 42.49 39.82
C VAL A 441 -5.57 41.75 41.09
N VAL A 442 -6.38 41.92 42.15
CA VAL A 442 -6.24 41.16 43.39
C VAL A 442 -6.58 39.69 43.11
N LYS A 443 -5.57 38.80 43.18
CA LYS A 443 -5.72 37.34 43.04
C LYS A 443 -6.01 36.67 44.39
N GLY A 444 -6.73 35.55 44.42
CA GLY A 444 -6.90 34.69 45.61
C GLY A 444 -8.16 34.90 46.44
N CYS A 445 -9.09 35.76 46.00
CA CYS A 445 -10.37 36.01 46.68
C CYS A 445 -11.48 35.03 46.27
N GLU A 446 -11.26 34.31 45.18
CA GLU A 446 -12.02 33.14 44.78
C GLU A 446 -12.10 32.07 45.88
N TYR A 447 -11.18 32.05 46.86
CA TYR A 447 -11.20 31.13 48.00
C TYR A 447 -11.70 31.78 49.32
N GLY A 448 -12.20 33.03 49.27
CA GLY A 448 -12.69 33.75 50.45
C GLY A 448 -11.66 34.74 51.04
N ASP A 449 -11.78 35.00 52.35
CA ASP A 449 -10.89 35.93 53.07
C ASP A 449 -9.48 35.37 53.21
N LYS A 450 -8.47 36.25 53.11
CA LYS A 450 -7.04 35.91 53.16
C LYS A 450 -6.44 35.95 54.56
N THR A 451 -7.22 36.36 55.56
CA THR A 451 -6.85 36.32 56.97
C THR A 451 -8.06 36.01 57.82
N LYS A 452 -7.83 35.35 58.96
CA LYS A 452 -8.85 35.11 59.99
C LYS A 452 -9.37 36.41 60.64
N ASP A 453 -8.59 37.48 60.59
CA ASP A 453 -8.91 38.73 61.30
C ASP A 453 -10.17 39.41 60.74
N CYS A 454 -10.62 38.99 59.55
CA CYS A 454 -11.82 39.46 58.88
C CYS A 454 -13.12 39.11 59.64
N GLU A 455 -13.12 38.05 60.46
CA GLU A 455 -14.26 37.71 61.32
C GLU A 455 -14.55 38.81 62.35
N THR A 456 -13.54 39.61 62.70
CA THR A 456 -13.69 40.73 63.65
C THR A 456 -14.06 42.05 62.98
N LEU A 457 -14.19 42.07 61.65
CA LEU A 457 -14.53 43.26 60.87
C LEU A 457 -16.00 43.63 61.06
N THR A 458 -16.28 44.35 62.14
CA THR A 458 -17.65 44.68 62.58
C THR A 458 -18.28 45.84 61.80
N TYR A 459 -17.50 46.55 60.98
CA TYR A 459 -17.94 47.79 60.35
C TYR A 459 -17.68 47.79 58.84
N PRO A 460 -18.73 47.76 57.99
CA PRO A 460 -18.61 47.71 56.52
C PRO A 460 -17.69 48.79 55.94
N ARG A 461 -17.64 49.99 56.54
CA ARG A 461 -16.78 51.11 56.13
C ARG A 461 -15.30 50.77 56.06
N THR A 462 -14.80 49.78 56.80
CA THR A 462 -13.38 49.43 56.76
C THR A 462 -12.99 48.75 55.45
N CYS A 463 -13.96 48.29 54.66
CA CYS A 463 -13.77 47.75 53.30
C CYS A 463 -13.37 48.82 52.27
N TYR A 464 -13.48 50.12 52.59
CA TYR A 464 -12.90 51.19 51.75
C TYR A 464 -11.36 51.27 51.86
N SER A 465 -10.75 50.64 52.86
CA SER A 465 -9.28 50.53 52.94
C SER A 465 -8.79 49.44 51.99
N ALA A 466 -7.92 49.78 51.04
CA ALA A 466 -7.37 48.83 50.08
C ALA A 466 -6.73 47.59 50.74
N GLN A 467 -6.12 47.74 51.92
CA GLN A 467 -5.54 46.63 52.67
C GLN A 467 -6.61 45.67 53.19
N ASN A 468 -7.67 46.19 53.80
CA ASN A 468 -8.77 45.39 54.34
C ASN A 468 -9.61 44.79 53.22
N ALA A 469 -9.83 45.54 52.15
CA ALA A 469 -10.58 45.07 51.00
C ALA A 469 -9.86 43.92 50.27
N ASN A 470 -8.53 43.95 50.24
CA ASN A 470 -7.71 42.86 49.71
C ASN A 470 -7.63 41.65 50.69
N ALA A 471 -7.47 41.90 51.99
CA ALA A 471 -7.31 40.84 52.99
C ALA A 471 -8.65 40.17 53.36
N CYS A 472 -9.76 40.92 53.32
CA CYS A 472 -11.09 40.52 53.75
C CYS A 472 -12.10 40.59 52.59
N CYS A 473 -11.69 40.19 51.40
CA CYS A 473 -12.51 40.33 50.20
C CYS A 473 -13.79 39.48 50.23
N GLY A 474 -13.82 38.33 50.88
CA GLY A 474 -15.03 37.54 51.07
C GLY A 474 -16.03 38.23 51.99
N THR A 475 -15.57 38.73 53.13
CA THR A 475 -16.39 39.51 54.07
C THR A 475 -16.87 40.83 53.45
N CYS A 476 -15.99 41.56 52.77
CA CYS A 476 -16.35 42.82 52.11
C CYS A 476 -17.34 42.62 50.97
N ALA A 477 -17.23 41.52 50.20
CA ALA A 477 -18.20 41.20 49.15
C ALA A 477 -19.63 41.06 49.69
N GLN A 478 -19.82 40.59 50.93
CA GLN A 478 -21.15 40.50 51.55
C GLN A 478 -21.78 41.88 51.80
N TYR A 479 -20.97 42.91 52.05
CA TYR A 479 -21.43 44.27 52.27
C TYR A 479 -21.53 45.10 50.98
N HIS A 480 -21.02 44.58 49.86
CA HIS A 480 -20.92 45.32 48.61
C HIS A 480 -22.27 45.40 47.88
N ASP A 481 -22.77 46.61 47.72
CA ASP A 481 -23.91 46.92 46.86
C ASP A 481 -23.44 47.72 45.63
N PRO A 482 -23.35 47.08 44.45
CA PRO A 482 -22.87 47.73 43.22
C PRO A 482 -23.79 48.85 42.73
N THR A 483 -25.03 48.93 43.23
CA THR A 483 -25.98 49.98 42.83
C THR A 483 -25.67 51.32 43.51
N ARG A 484 -24.83 51.32 44.56
CA ARG A 484 -24.49 52.48 45.37
C ARG A 484 -23.12 53.04 44.99
N VAL A 485 -23.01 53.61 43.79
CA VAL A 485 -21.73 54.14 43.27
C VAL A 485 -21.15 55.20 44.21
N GLY A 486 -19.95 54.95 44.72
CA GLY A 486 -19.26 55.78 45.71
C GLY A 486 -19.62 55.49 47.18
N CYS A 487 -20.56 54.57 47.43
CA CYS A 487 -21.13 54.18 48.72
C CYS A 487 -21.34 52.66 48.83
N GLU A 488 -20.52 51.89 48.11
CA GLU A 488 -20.75 50.48 47.85
C GLU A 488 -20.76 49.64 49.13
N TYR A 489 -20.12 50.12 50.21
CA TYR A 489 -20.13 49.47 51.53
C TYR A 489 -20.85 50.31 52.61
N GLY A 490 -21.68 51.28 52.19
CA GLY A 490 -22.33 52.27 53.06
C GLY A 490 -21.45 53.48 53.37
N ASP A 491 -21.71 54.17 54.48
CA ASP A 491 -20.95 55.38 54.86
C ASP A 491 -19.48 55.09 55.13
N LYS A 492 -18.59 55.97 54.65
CA LYS A 492 -17.13 55.86 54.81
C LYS A 492 -16.63 56.27 56.19
N SER A 493 -17.43 56.97 56.98
CA SER A 493 -17.06 57.45 58.31
C SER A 493 -18.07 57.04 59.38
N SER A 494 -17.57 56.74 60.58
CA SER A 494 -18.41 56.48 61.76
C SER A 494 -19.13 57.74 62.29
N GLY A 495 -18.73 58.93 61.84
CA GLY A 495 -19.36 60.19 62.24
C GLY A 495 -20.74 60.42 61.62
N CYS A 496 -21.10 59.67 60.57
CA CYS A 496 -22.29 59.91 59.77
C CYS A 496 -23.61 59.61 60.49
N SER A 497 -23.59 58.71 61.49
CA SER A 497 -24.77 58.29 62.25
C SER A 497 -25.08 59.16 63.49
N LYS A 498 -24.19 60.10 63.87
CA LYS A 498 -24.38 60.95 65.06
C LYS A 498 -25.14 62.26 64.79
N THR A 499 -25.26 62.62 63.53
CA THR A 499 -26.06 63.74 63.05
C THR A 499 -27.28 63.12 62.37
N LEU A 500 -28.49 63.40 62.85
CA LEU A 500 -29.72 63.05 62.13
C LEU A 500 -29.63 63.70 60.74
N ALA A 501 -29.21 62.91 59.74
CA ALA A 501 -28.87 63.39 58.43
C ALA A 501 -30.17 63.78 57.72
N VAL A 502 -30.46 65.08 57.71
CA VAL A 502 -31.43 65.64 56.78
C VAL A 502 -30.70 65.75 55.43
N PRO A 503 -31.22 65.18 54.33
CA PRO A 503 -30.53 65.14 53.04
C PRO A 503 -30.05 66.52 52.54
N ASP A 504 -30.80 67.57 52.87
CA ASP A 504 -30.48 68.96 52.50
C ASP A 504 -29.68 69.75 53.54
N SER A 505 -29.19 69.09 54.60
CA SER A 505 -28.40 69.78 55.62
C SER A 505 -27.06 70.27 55.05
N PRO A 506 -26.54 71.42 55.51
CA PRO A 506 -25.19 71.88 55.15
C PRO A 506 -24.11 70.83 55.43
N PHE A 507 -24.35 69.96 56.42
CA PHE A 507 -23.49 68.82 56.73
C PHE A 507 -23.44 67.81 55.58
N CYS A 508 -24.60 67.41 55.04
CA CYS A 508 -24.68 66.50 53.91
C CYS A 508 -24.10 67.12 52.63
N GLN A 509 -24.34 68.40 52.37
CA GLN A 509 -23.73 69.10 51.23
C GLN A 509 -22.19 69.10 51.28
N ALA A 510 -21.61 69.24 52.48
CA ALA A 510 -20.16 69.24 52.66
C ALA A 510 -19.53 67.84 52.75
N ASN A 511 -20.29 66.81 53.13
CA ASN A 511 -19.76 65.47 53.43
C ASN A 511 -20.40 64.34 52.59
N ASN A 512 -21.10 64.65 51.50
CA ASN A 512 -21.78 63.66 50.65
C ASN A 512 -20.83 62.59 50.06
N ASN A 513 -19.53 62.84 50.01
CA ASN A 513 -18.54 61.84 49.58
C ASN A 513 -18.14 60.84 50.67
N ILE A 514 -18.42 61.15 51.94
CA ILE A 514 -18.04 60.39 53.14
C ILE A 514 -19.28 59.77 53.81
N CYS A 515 -20.36 60.53 53.97
CA CYS A 515 -21.62 60.11 54.62
C CYS A 515 -22.70 59.82 53.59
N CYS A 516 -22.31 59.09 52.56
CA CYS A 516 -23.00 59.07 51.30
C CYS A 516 -24.23 58.13 51.28
N LEU A 517 -24.33 57.20 52.24
CA LEU A 517 -25.56 56.45 52.50
C LEU A 517 -26.50 57.24 53.42
N SER A 518 -25.97 57.81 54.52
CA SER A 518 -26.77 58.60 55.45
C SER A 518 -27.32 59.89 54.84
N CYS A 519 -26.65 60.45 53.84
CA CYS A 519 -27.06 61.67 53.14
C CYS A 519 -27.75 61.41 51.80
N ALA A 520 -28.01 60.15 51.43
CA ALA A 520 -28.85 59.84 50.29
C ALA A 520 -30.30 60.24 50.60
N ALA A 521 -30.90 61.09 49.79
CA ALA A 521 -32.35 61.29 49.81
C ALA A 521 -33.00 60.04 49.20
N ASP A 522 -34.00 59.48 49.87
CA ASP A 522 -34.84 58.41 49.31
C ASP A 522 -35.50 58.82 47.99
#